data_AF-A0A350ETQ7-F1
#
_entry.id   AF-A0A350ETQ7-F1
#
_cell.length_a   1.000
_cell.length_b   1.000
_cell.length_c   1.000
_cell.angle_alpha   90.00
_cell.angle_beta   90.00
_cell.angle_gamma   90.00
#
_symmetry.space_group_name_H-M   'P 1'
#
loop_
_entity.id
_entity.type
_entity.pdbx_description
1 polymer ?
#
loop_
_entity_poly.entity_id
_entity_poly.type
_entity_poly.pdbx_seq_one_letter_code
_entity_poly.pdbx_strand_id
1 'polypeptide(L)'
;MLHQLDFRRRKTAHKLILTETSHAPSTEAIPCHLMNLFYPFAIWRSVRALFGALVGVTLILGSSVNSPAQNLVHRYSFDVDARDLVGTAHGEFVGTASVESRAAVLTGVKPSYVNLPNDLVINLTSASFVVWVTWNGGPVWQRIW
;
A
#
# COMPACT_ATOMS: atom_id res chain seq x y z
N MET A 1 43.31 12.89 -2.60
CA MET A 1 42.21 12.88 -3.58
C MET A 1 41.34 11.67 -3.29
N LEU A 2 40.29 11.85 -2.49
CA LEU A 2 39.29 10.83 -2.17
C LEU A 2 37.93 11.53 -2.21
N HIS A 3 37.16 11.20 -3.25
CA HIS A 3 35.79 11.65 -3.46
C HIS A 3 34.86 10.89 -2.52
N GLN A 4 34.17 11.62 -1.64
CA GLN A 4 33.02 11.13 -0.87
C GLN A 4 31.77 11.23 -1.75
N LEU A 5 31.07 10.11 -1.93
CA LEU A 5 29.77 10.02 -2.61
C LEU A 5 28.67 10.17 -1.55
N ASP A 6 28.06 11.36 -1.46
CA ASP A 6 26.87 11.60 -0.63
C ASP A 6 25.60 11.32 -1.46
N PHE A 7 24.82 10.34 -0.99
CA PHE A 7 23.58 9.87 -1.63
C PHE A 7 22.36 10.64 -1.08
N ARG A 8 22.19 11.89 -1.50
CA ARG A 8 21.00 12.69 -1.17
C ARG A 8 19.82 12.30 -2.07
N ARG A 9 18.87 11.54 -1.51
CA ARG A 9 17.53 11.29 -2.09
C ARG A 9 16.86 12.62 -2.48
N ARG A 10 16.46 12.76 -3.76
CA ARG A 10 15.40 13.70 -4.16
C ARG A 10 14.33 12.92 -4.92
N LYS A 11 13.13 12.84 -4.33
CA LYS A 11 11.91 12.47 -5.03
C LYS A 11 11.48 13.68 -5.85
N THR A 12 11.74 13.66 -7.16
CA THR A 12 11.28 14.68 -8.09
C THR A 12 9.80 14.48 -8.37
N ALA A 13 8.96 15.33 -7.79
CA ALA A 13 7.59 15.54 -8.24
C ALA A 13 7.63 16.47 -9.45
N HIS A 14 7.25 15.96 -10.63
CA HIS A 14 7.10 16.78 -11.84
C HIS A 14 5.81 17.60 -11.77
N LYS A 15 5.94 18.87 -11.37
CA LYS A 15 4.91 19.90 -11.51
C LYS A 15 5.08 20.55 -12.88
N LEU A 16 4.25 20.18 -13.85
CA LEU A 16 4.23 20.79 -15.18
C LEU A 16 3.45 22.12 -15.08
N ILE A 17 4.16 23.24 -15.10
CA ILE A 17 3.59 24.60 -15.14
C ILE A 17 3.71 25.05 -16.59
N LEU A 18 2.58 25.22 -17.29
CA LEU A 18 2.55 25.87 -18.59
C LEU A 18 2.54 27.39 -18.37
N THR A 19 3.59 28.06 -18.83
CA THR A 19 3.70 29.52 -18.86
C THR A 19 3.06 30.03 -20.14
N GLU A 20 1.94 30.75 -20.06
CA GLU A 20 1.33 31.40 -21.22
C GLU A 20 1.73 32.89 -21.24
N THR A 21 2.43 33.28 -22.30
CA THR A 21 2.95 34.62 -22.53
C THR A 21 1.85 35.52 -23.09
N SER A 22 1.29 36.43 -22.28
CA SER A 22 0.32 37.43 -22.78
C SER A 22 1.06 38.66 -23.34
N HIS A 23 1.05 38.82 -24.66
CA HIS A 23 1.47 40.04 -25.36
C HIS A 23 0.31 41.05 -25.33
N ALA A 24 0.44 42.12 -24.55
CA ALA A 24 -0.58 43.16 -24.46
C ALA A 24 -0.48 44.16 -25.63
N PRO A 25 -1.56 44.46 -26.37
CA PRO A 25 -1.60 45.57 -27.30
C PRO A 25 -1.70 46.92 -26.56
N SER A 26 -1.04 47.92 -27.15
CA SER A 26 -0.77 49.28 -26.63
C SER A 26 -2.02 50.06 -26.21
N THR A 27 -1.90 50.69 -25.05
CA THR A 27 -2.85 51.65 -24.47
C THR A 27 -2.91 52.95 -25.28
N GLU A 28 -3.96 53.12 -26.07
CA GLU A 28 -4.41 54.45 -26.51
C GLU A 28 -5.72 54.78 -25.80
N ALA A 29 -5.70 55.86 -25.02
CA ALA A 29 -6.82 56.34 -24.23
C ALA A 29 -7.85 57.04 -25.12
N ILE A 30 -9.08 56.51 -25.21
CA ILE A 30 -10.20 57.19 -25.86
C ILE A 30 -10.88 58.12 -24.82
N PRO A 31 -11.00 59.44 -25.09
CA PRO A 31 -11.57 60.41 -24.16
C PRO A 31 -13.09 60.29 -23.98
N CYS A 32 -13.55 60.68 -22.79
CA CYS A 32 -14.84 60.37 -22.16
C CYS A 32 -16.11 61.02 -22.76
N HIS A 33 -16.05 61.58 -23.98
CA HIS A 33 -17.13 62.45 -24.50
C HIS A 33 -17.96 61.85 -25.65
N LEU A 34 -17.84 60.54 -25.92
CA LEU A 34 -18.67 59.82 -26.91
C LEU A 34 -19.39 58.58 -26.32
N MET A 35 -19.71 58.60 -25.02
CA MET A 35 -20.53 57.56 -24.37
C MET A 35 -22.03 57.85 -24.52
N ASN A 36 -22.55 57.96 -25.75
CA ASN A 36 -24.00 57.98 -25.91
C ASN A 36 -24.44 57.49 -27.29
N LEU A 37 -24.56 56.18 -27.44
CA LEU A 37 -25.57 55.46 -28.22
C LEU A 37 -25.15 53.98 -28.26
N PHE A 38 -26.13 53.07 -28.15
CA PHE A 38 -26.00 51.60 -28.17
C PHE A 38 -25.71 50.90 -26.84
N TYR A 39 -26.61 51.08 -25.89
CA TYR A 39 -27.06 49.95 -25.06
C TYR A 39 -28.47 49.55 -25.50
N PRO A 40 -28.67 48.39 -26.14
CA PRO A 40 -29.88 47.61 -25.92
C PRO A 40 -29.58 46.53 -24.87
N PHE A 41 -30.19 46.79 -23.74
CA PHE A 41 -30.54 45.91 -22.64
C PHE A 41 -30.87 44.48 -23.07
N ALA A 42 -30.47 43.56 -22.19
CA ALA A 42 -31.24 42.36 -21.86
C ALA A 42 -31.46 41.35 -22.99
N ILE A 43 -30.68 40.27 -22.99
CA ILE A 43 -31.15 38.90 -23.33
C ILE A 43 -30.09 37.84 -22.93
N TRP A 44 -28.84 38.21 -22.65
CA TRP A 44 -27.77 37.22 -22.43
C TRP A 44 -27.53 36.77 -20.97
N ARG A 45 -28.51 36.90 -20.07
CA ARG A 45 -28.37 36.36 -18.70
C ARG A 45 -29.05 35.00 -18.45
N SER A 46 -29.64 34.37 -19.47
CA SER A 46 -30.53 33.21 -19.23
C SER A 46 -30.14 31.88 -19.90
N VAL A 47 -29.07 31.79 -20.70
CA VAL A 47 -28.61 30.45 -21.19
C VAL A 47 -27.70 29.75 -20.17
N ARG A 48 -27.34 30.42 -19.07
CA ARG A 48 -26.48 29.87 -18.02
C ARG A 48 -27.24 29.38 -16.78
N ALA A 49 -28.48 28.97 -16.95
CA ALA A 49 -29.25 28.35 -15.87
C ALA A 49 -30.31 27.46 -16.52
N LEU A 50 -29.96 26.19 -16.80
CA LEU A 50 -30.84 25.02 -16.94
C LEU A 50 -30.10 23.73 -17.37
N PHE A 51 -28.76 23.72 -17.46
CA PHE A 51 -27.93 22.50 -17.46
C PHE A 51 -27.13 22.34 -16.15
N GLY A 52 -27.69 22.75 -15.01
CA GLY A 52 -27.00 22.70 -13.72
C GLY A 52 -27.84 22.11 -12.59
N ALA A 53 -28.99 21.51 -12.90
CA ALA A 53 -29.96 21.10 -11.91
C ALA A 53 -30.71 19.82 -12.30
N LEU A 54 -30.00 18.69 -12.53
CA LEU A 54 -30.50 17.34 -12.19
C LEU A 54 -29.52 16.15 -12.43
N VAL A 55 -28.19 16.29 -12.50
CA VAL A 55 -27.29 15.11 -12.50
C VAL A 55 -25.95 15.53 -11.90
N GLY A 56 -25.41 14.97 -10.83
CA GLY A 56 -25.93 14.07 -9.83
C GLY A 56 -25.04 14.32 -8.61
N VAL A 57 -25.65 14.76 -7.50
CA VAL A 57 -24.96 14.73 -6.22
C VAL A 57 -24.97 13.27 -5.80
N THR A 58 -23.97 12.51 -6.27
CA THR A 58 -23.74 11.17 -5.76
C THR A 58 -23.16 11.34 -4.37
N LEU A 59 -24.01 11.20 -3.35
CA LEU A 59 -23.55 10.93 -1.99
C LEU A 59 -22.83 9.58 -2.06
N ILE A 60 -21.49 9.60 -2.08
CA ILE A 60 -20.72 8.37 -1.85
C ILE A 60 -20.95 8.06 -0.37
N LEU A 61 -21.96 7.23 -0.08
CA LEU A 61 -21.98 6.48 1.15
C LEU A 61 -20.73 5.61 1.09
N GLY A 62 -19.65 6.08 1.70
CA GLY A 62 -18.44 5.30 1.86
C GLY A 62 -18.81 4.08 2.68
N SER A 63 -19.13 2.98 2.01
CA SER A 63 -19.15 1.68 2.66
C SER A 63 -17.73 1.44 3.13
N SER A 64 -17.51 1.50 4.43
CA SER A 64 -16.32 0.89 4.99
C SER A 64 -16.42 -0.58 4.60
N VAL A 65 -15.55 -1.01 3.69
CA VAL A 65 -15.34 -2.43 3.46
C VAL A 65 -14.74 -2.92 4.78
N ASN A 66 -15.59 -3.48 5.63
CA ASN A 66 -15.18 -4.07 6.89
C ASN A 66 -14.51 -5.39 6.52
N SER A 67 -13.27 -5.32 6.02
CA SER A 67 -12.44 -6.49 5.90
C SER A 67 -12.27 -7.03 7.30
N PRO A 68 -12.54 -8.32 7.58
CA PRO A 68 -12.21 -8.88 8.86
C PRO A 68 -10.74 -8.56 9.10
N ALA A 69 -10.45 -7.88 10.22
CA ALA A 69 -9.08 -7.60 10.60
C ALA A 69 -8.39 -8.96 10.73
N GLN A 70 -7.40 -9.23 9.87
CA GLN A 70 -6.65 -10.46 9.97
C GLN A 70 -5.83 -10.38 11.26
N ASN A 71 -6.16 -11.22 12.23
CA ASN A 71 -5.40 -11.29 13.46
C ASN A 71 -4.23 -12.25 13.28
N LEU A 72 -3.02 -11.80 13.59
CA LEU A 72 -1.89 -12.70 13.72
C LEU A 72 -2.09 -13.47 15.03
N VAL A 73 -2.27 -14.79 14.94
CA VAL A 73 -2.53 -15.63 16.12
C VAL A 73 -1.31 -16.42 16.57
N HIS A 74 -0.35 -16.66 15.68
CA HIS A 74 0.89 -17.38 15.96
C HIS A 74 2.06 -16.75 15.21
N ARG A 75 3.24 -16.70 15.83
CA ARG A 75 4.48 -16.28 15.16
C ARG A 75 5.70 -17.01 15.70
N TYR A 76 6.34 -17.78 14.84
CA TYR A 76 7.60 -18.46 15.13
C TYR A 76 8.73 -17.72 14.42
N SER A 77 9.60 -17.05 15.17
CA SER A 77 10.73 -16.31 14.59
C SER A 77 11.96 -17.19 14.37
N PHE A 78 12.10 -18.28 15.13
CA PHE A 78 13.29 -19.13 15.16
C PHE A 78 14.58 -18.36 15.46
N ASP A 79 14.48 -17.29 16.27
CA ASP A 79 15.63 -16.50 16.68
C ASP A 79 16.58 -17.28 17.61
N VAL A 80 15.99 -18.10 18.47
CA VAL A 80 16.69 -18.87 19.53
C VAL A 80 16.05 -20.23 19.75
N ASP A 81 14.74 -20.37 19.55
CA ASP A 81 13.98 -21.60 19.73
C ASP A 81 12.68 -21.58 18.87
N ALA A 82 11.84 -22.60 19.03
CA ALA A 82 10.55 -22.73 18.35
C ALA A 82 9.37 -22.14 19.16
N ARG A 83 9.60 -21.12 19.99
CA ARG A 83 8.51 -20.47 20.74
C ARG A 83 7.58 -19.69 19.82
N ASP A 84 6.28 -19.86 20.01
CA ASP A 84 5.28 -18.89 19.56
C ASP A 84 5.43 -17.57 20.33
N LEU A 85 5.59 -16.45 19.61
CA LEU A 85 5.74 -15.11 20.15
C LEU A 85 4.44 -14.31 20.27
N VAL A 86 3.34 -14.84 19.74
CA VAL A 86 2.03 -14.17 19.75
C VAL A 86 1.02 -14.94 20.59
N GLY A 87 0.99 -16.26 20.43
CA GLY A 87 0.20 -17.15 21.27
C GLY A 87 1.05 -17.95 22.26
N THR A 88 0.50 -19.07 22.71
CA THR A 88 1.12 -19.99 23.69
C THR A 88 1.45 -21.35 23.09
N ALA A 89 1.31 -21.51 21.77
CA ALA A 89 1.48 -22.79 21.10
C ALA A 89 2.96 -23.04 20.76
N HIS A 90 3.81 -23.20 21.77
CA HIS A 90 5.24 -23.38 21.55
C HIS A 90 5.54 -24.72 20.86
N GLY A 91 6.39 -24.69 19.84
CA GLY A 91 6.87 -25.87 19.14
C GLY A 91 8.12 -26.46 19.78
N GLU A 92 8.48 -27.65 19.32
CA GLU A 92 9.67 -28.39 19.75
C GLU A 92 10.46 -28.86 18.53
N PHE A 93 11.79 -28.73 18.57
CA PHE A 93 12.65 -29.31 17.55
C PHE A 93 12.82 -30.81 17.79
N VAL A 94 12.61 -31.61 16.75
CA VAL A 94 12.72 -33.07 16.84
C VAL A 94 13.87 -33.59 15.99
N GLY A 95 14.67 -34.46 16.59
CA GLY A 95 15.78 -35.15 15.95
C GLY A 95 16.95 -34.20 15.69
N THR A 96 17.33 -34.05 14.43
CA THR A 96 18.46 -33.21 14.02
C THR A 96 18.07 -31.77 13.69
N ALA A 97 16.80 -31.40 13.86
CA ALA A 97 16.36 -30.03 13.64
C ALA A 97 16.92 -29.09 14.72
N SER A 98 17.32 -27.89 14.32
CA SER A 98 17.99 -26.92 15.20
C SER A 98 17.63 -25.49 14.82
N VAL A 99 18.04 -24.54 15.66
CA VAL A 99 18.13 -23.12 15.27
C VAL A 99 19.55 -22.79 14.88
N GLU A 100 19.74 -22.28 13.68
CA GLU A 100 21.02 -21.72 13.24
C GLU A 100 20.77 -20.42 12.48
N SER A 101 21.59 -19.41 12.73
CA SER A 101 21.49 -18.11 12.05
C SER A 101 20.08 -17.50 12.06
N ARG A 102 19.34 -17.67 13.17
CA ARG A 102 17.97 -17.18 13.37
C ARG A 102 16.93 -17.78 12.40
N ALA A 103 17.13 -19.05 12.04
CA ALA A 103 16.21 -19.83 11.24
C ALA A 103 16.12 -21.26 11.78
N ALA A 104 14.97 -21.90 11.59
CA ALA A 104 14.85 -23.35 11.78
C ALA A 104 15.61 -24.07 10.66
N VAL A 105 16.63 -24.84 11.02
CA VAL A 105 17.38 -25.67 10.08
C VAL A 105 16.82 -27.08 10.12
N LEU A 106 16.35 -27.53 8.96
CA LEU A 106 15.91 -28.90 8.74
C LEU A 106 16.94 -29.60 7.86
N THR A 107 17.71 -30.53 8.44
CA THR A 107 18.89 -31.14 7.80
C THR A 107 18.54 -32.12 6.69
N GLY A 108 17.30 -32.61 6.65
CA GLY A 108 16.87 -33.72 5.80
C GLY A 108 17.29 -35.10 6.31
N VAL A 109 18.07 -35.18 7.39
CA VAL A 109 18.40 -36.43 8.09
C VAL A 109 17.25 -36.77 9.04
N LYS A 110 16.54 -37.87 8.78
CA LYS A 110 15.34 -38.21 9.55
C LYS A 110 15.69 -38.75 10.94
N PRO A 111 14.99 -38.31 12.01
CA PRO A 111 13.97 -37.25 12.03
C PRO A 111 14.59 -35.84 12.03
N SER A 112 13.94 -34.91 11.32
CA SER A 112 14.31 -33.49 11.29
C SER A 112 13.07 -32.65 10.98
N TYR A 113 12.36 -32.21 12.02
CA TYR A 113 11.17 -31.37 11.88
C TYR A 113 10.94 -30.54 13.15
N VAL A 114 10.07 -29.52 13.04
CA VAL A 114 9.52 -28.80 14.19
C VAL A 114 8.15 -29.40 14.48
N ASN A 115 7.97 -29.96 15.66
CA ASN A 115 6.68 -30.43 16.14
C ASN A 115 5.91 -29.23 16.69
N LEU A 116 4.79 -28.89 16.07
CA LEU A 116 3.91 -27.84 16.55
C LEU A 116 2.75 -28.46 17.35
N PRO A 117 2.21 -27.77 18.36
CA PRO A 117 1.04 -28.26 19.08
C PRO A 117 -0.13 -28.53 18.14
N ASN A 118 -0.99 -29.48 18.50
CA ASN A 118 -2.21 -29.76 17.77
C ASN A 118 -3.16 -28.54 17.80
N ASP A 119 -4.14 -28.55 16.91
CA ASP A 119 -5.28 -27.63 16.96
C ASP A 119 -4.98 -26.14 16.72
N LEU A 120 -3.81 -25.82 16.13
CA LEU A 120 -3.42 -24.44 15.77
C LEU A 120 -4.48 -23.69 14.93
N VAL A 121 -5.28 -24.42 14.16
CA VAL A 121 -6.26 -23.83 13.23
C VAL A 121 -7.68 -24.34 13.43
N ILE A 122 -7.94 -25.18 14.44
CA ILE A 122 -9.26 -25.85 14.57
C ILE A 122 -10.40 -24.85 14.81
N ASN A 123 -10.11 -23.74 15.46
CA ASN A 123 -11.08 -22.69 15.81
C ASN A 123 -11.12 -21.54 14.79
N LEU A 124 -10.40 -21.67 13.66
CA LEU A 124 -10.34 -20.65 12.63
C LEU A 124 -11.25 -21.02 11.47
N THR A 125 -12.10 -20.09 11.03
CA THR A 125 -12.93 -20.25 9.83
C THR A 125 -12.12 -20.11 8.54
N SER A 126 -11.02 -19.36 8.59
CA SER A 126 -10.02 -19.24 7.54
C SER A 126 -8.65 -18.95 8.16
N ALA A 127 -7.60 -19.42 7.50
CA ALA A 127 -6.22 -19.21 7.94
C ALA A 127 -5.33 -18.90 6.73
N SER A 128 -4.35 -18.03 6.95
CA SER A 128 -3.28 -17.74 5.99
C SER A 128 -1.95 -17.92 6.67
N PHE A 129 -0.99 -18.50 5.95
CA PHE A 129 0.37 -18.73 6.43
C PHE A 129 1.34 -17.89 5.62
N VAL A 130 2.34 -17.33 6.29
CA VAL A 130 3.46 -16.64 5.66
C VAL A 130 4.73 -17.24 6.21
N VAL A 131 5.58 -17.73 5.31
CA VAL A 131 6.85 -18.36 5.67
C VAL A 131 7.95 -17.87 4.73
N TRP A 132 9.16 -17.78 5.27
CA TRP A 132 10.38 -17.53 4.51
C TRP A 132 11.17 -18.81 4.49
N VAL A 133 11.48 -19.31 3.29
CA VAL A 133 12.13 -20.62 3.12
C VAL A 133 13.34 -20.46 2.20
N THR A 134 14.48 -20.95 2.68
CA THR A 134 15.64 -21.24 1.83
C THR A 134 15.68 -22.74 1.61
N TRP A 135 15.49 -23.17 0.37
CA TRP A 135 15.54 -24.58 0.01
C TRP A 135 16.89 -24.90 -0.64
N ASN A 136 17.70 -25.70 0.06
CA ASN A 136 19.01 -26.16 -0.40
C ASN A 136 18.94 -27.51 -1.12
N GLY A 137 17.73 -27.96 -1.50
CA GLY A 137 17.49 -29.29 -2.05
C GLY A 137 17.33 -30.37 -0.99
N GLY A 138 17.14 -31.61 -1.45
CA GLY A 138 17.15 -32.80 -0.61
C GLY A 138 16.24 -33.92 -1.12
N PRO A 139 15.96 -34.93 -0.28
CA PRO A 139 15.17 -36.09 -0.68
C PRO A 139 13.74 -35.72 -1.08
N VAL A 140 13.08 -36.62 -1.82
CA VAL A 140 11.65 -36.46 -2.13
C VAL A 140 10.80 -36.44 -0.86
N TRP A 141 9.64 -35.79 -0.96
CA TRP A 141 8.64 -35.68 0.11
C TRP A 141 9.02 -34.80 1.31
N GLN A 142 9.94 -33.85 1.13
CA GLN A 142 10.09 -32.73 2.04
C GLN A 142 8.82 -31.86 2.03
N ARG A 143 8.37 -31.42 3.21
CA ARG A 143 7.20 -30.57 3.38
C ARG A 143 7.52 -29.50 4.42
N ILE A 144 6.83 -28.37 4.31
CA ILE A 144 6.89 -27.27 5.28
C ILE A 144 5.66 -27.26 6.22
N TRP A 145 4.83 -28.31 6.15
CA TRP A 145 3.67 -28.58 7.01
C TRP A 145 3.39 -30.09 7.08
#